data_AF-A0A227NFF6-F1
#
_entry.id   AF-A0A227NFF6-F1
#
_cell.length_a   1.000
_cell.length_b   1.000
_cell.length_c   1.000
_cell.angle_alpha   90.00
_cell.angle_beta   90.00
_cell.angle_gamma   90.00
#
_symmetry.space_group_name_H-M   'P 1'
#
loop_
_entity.id
_entity.type
_entity.pdbx_description
1 polymer ?
#
loop_
_entity_poly.entity_id
_entity_poly.type
_entity_poly.pdbx_seq_one_letter_code
_entity_poly.pdbx_strand_id
1 'polypeptide(L)'
;MGKTFVYNTGASKDEVKKDDLHLIFGVFIDGTLNNKNNTDMRTVHSRTVKGKVDYSKGNDKLESEDEEKYNNIKNKGRIEQLLSKQNKTPAEKAEFDAIPERDKYLVASYRVPLNEFGLDRMGTDNSYSNDYTNVARMWQCCEQEVYAIYVPGMGTDNLMRDSQDGFAFGSGQTGIRARVRNACEQVADKVAKELEKGNENTVLTQITLDIFGFSRGAATARNLVYEVNHDYGYAKAVQKEIPNGVE
;
A
#
# COMPACT_ATOMS: atom_id res chain seq x y z
N MET A 1 72.90 -25.44 -7.82
CA MET A 1 71.44 -25.52 -7.57
C MET A 1 70.86 -24.11 -7.65
N GLY A 2 70.20 -23.78 -8.76
CA GLY A 2 69.49 -22.50 -8.88
C GLY A 2 68.23 -22.52 -8.03
N LYS A 3 67.97 -21.44 -7.28
CA LYS A 3 66.73 -21.31 -6.50
C LYS A 3 65.60 -20.96 -7.47
N THR A 4 64.60 -21.83 -7.56
CA THR A 4 63.36 -21.54 -8.29
C THR A 4 62.39 -20.84 -7.35
N PHE A 5 61.99 -19.62 -7.69
CA PHE A 5 60.94 -18.90 -6.97
C PHE A 5 59.59 -19.28 -7.57
N VAL A 6 58.70 -19.78 -6.73
CA VAL A 6 57.30 -20.06 -7.09
C VAL A 6 56.50 -18.80 -6.77
N TYR A 7 55.97 -18.14 -7.79
CA TYR A 7 55.06 -17.02 -7.61
C TYR A 7 53.63 -17.56 -7.53
N ASN A 8 52.99 -17.40 -6.37
CA ASN A 8 51.56 -17.66 -6.24
C ASN A 8 50.81 -16.50 -6.89
N THR A 9 50.30 -16.70 -8.11
CA THR A 9 49.62 -15.66 -8.91
C THR A 9 48.13 -15.54 -8.59
N GLY A 10 47.64 -16.16 -7.51
CA GLY A 10 46.26 -16.01 -7.04
C GLY A 10 46.20 -15.08 -5.83
N ALA A 11 45.46 -13.97 -5.95
CA ALA A 11 44.99 -13.23 -4.79
C ALA A 11 44.12 -14.16 -3.92
N SER A 12 44.26 -14.11 -2.59
CA SER A 12 43.34 -14.86 -1.72
C SER A 12 41.93 -14.29 -1.87
N LYS A 13 40.89 -15.12 -1.69
CA LYS A 13 39.49 -14.64 -1.69
C LYS A 13 39.24 -13.53 -0.65
N ASP A 14 40.13 -13.39 0.33
CA ASP A 14 40.06 -12.39 1.40
C ASP A 14 40.51 -10.99 0.95
N GLU A 15 41.15 -10.84 -0.21
CA GLU A 15 41.58 -9.54 -0.76
C GLU A 15 40.53 -8.84 -1.63
N VAL A 16 39.40 -9.50 -1.91
CA VAL A 16 38.30 -8.88 -2.66
C VAL A 16 37.57 -7.91 -1.71
N LYS A 17 37.80 -6.60 -1.90
CA LYS A 17 37.02 -5.56 -1.21
C LYS A 17 35.53 -5.82 -1.46
N LYS A 18 34.80 -6.08 -0.38
CA LYS A 18 33.34 -6.17 -0.41
C LYS A 18 32.79 -4.76 -0.56
N ASP A 19 31.84 -4.60 -1.46
CA ASP A 19 31.13 -3.34 -1.63
C ASP A 19 30.02 -3.28 -0.58
N ASP A 20 30.14 -2.37 0.37
CA ASP A 20 29.15 -2.21 1.45
C ASP A 20 27.87 -1.56 0.90
N LEU A 21 26.75 -2.28 1.02
CA LEU A 21 25.44 -1.80 0.62
C LEU A 21 24.66 -1.28 1.83
N HIS A 22 24.36 0.02 1.80
CA HIS A 22 23.54 0.71 2.78
C HIS A 22 22.21 1.09 2.13
N LEU A 23 21.10 0.58 2.67
CA LEU A 23 19.76 0.84 2.16
C LEU A 23 19.00 1.77 3.09
N ILE A 24 18.28 2.73 2.53
CA ILE A 24 17.42 3.66 3.27
C ILE A 24 16.04 3.64 2.63
N PHE A 25 15.02 3.31 3.43
CA PHE A 25 13.63 3.26 2.97
C PHE A 25 12.72 4.10 3.87
N GLY A 26 11.81 4.85 3.25
CA GLY A 26 10.70 5.49 3.94
C GLY A 26 9.45 4.62 3.89
N VAL A 27 8.90 4.23 5.03
CA VAL A 27 7.67 3.45 5.15
C VAL A 27 6.53 4.36 5.57
N PHE A 28 5.55 4.54 4.69
CA PHE A 28 4.43 5.47 4.83
C PHE A 28 3.14 4.71 5.07
N ILE A 29 2.64 4.71 6.31
CA ILE A 29 1.50 3.90 6.72
C ILE A 29 0.25 4.75 6.88
N ASP A 30 -0.72 4.54 5.99
CA ASP A 30 -2.02 5.18 6.11
C ASP A 30 -2.90 4.46 7.15
N GLY A 31 -3.64 5.22 7.92
CA GLY A 31 -4.57 4.71 8.93
C GLY A 31 -6.03 4.91 8.61
N THR A 32 -6.33 5.64 7.53
CA THR A 32 -7.70 5.93 7.11
C THR A 32 -8.28 4.76 6.33
N LEU A 33 -9.58 4.78 6.04
CA LEU A 33 -10.17 3.91 5.01
C LEU A 33 -9.81 4.40 3.61
N ASN A 34 -8.65 5.04 3.41
CA ASN A 34 -8.26 5.58 2.12
C ASN A 34 -7.28 4.64 1.43
N ASN A 35 -7.51 4.39 0.14
CA ASN A 35 -6.56 3.76 -0.75
C ASN A 35 -6.04 4.85 -1.68
N LYS A 36 -4.72 5.07 -1.67
CA LYS A 36 -4.06 6.01 -2.58
C LYS A 36 -4.55 5.87 -4.03
N ASN A 37 -4.74 4.64 -4.51
CA ASN A 37 -5.21 4.40 -5.88
C ASN A 37 -6.61 5.01 -6.15
N ASN A 38 -7.48 5.05 -5.13
CA ASN A 38 -8.81 5.65 -5.26
C ASN A 38 -8.73 7.18 -5.24
N THR A 39 -7.84 7.76 -4.43
CA THR A 39 -7.59 9.21 -4.44
C THR A 39 -6.87 9.68 -5.71
N ASP A 40 -5.94 8.88 -6.25
CA ASP A 40 -5.32 9.09 -7.55
C ASP A 40 -6.39 9.13 -8.65
N MET A 41 -7.32 8.16 -8.65
CA MET A 41 -8.45 8.14 -9.58
C MET A 41 -9.35 9.37 -9.43
N ARG A 42 -9.67 9.83 -8.21
CA ARG A 42 -10.41 11.09 -8.00
C ARG A 42 -9.67 12.30 -8.57
N THR A 43 -8.36 12.38 -8.33
CA THR A 43 -7.56 13.51 -8.81
C THR A 43 -7.51 13.52 -10.34
N VAL A 44 -7.31 12.36 -10.96
CA VAL A 44 -7.32 12.20 -12.41
C VAL A 44 -8.71 12.48 -13.00
N HIS A 45 -9.78 11.96 -12.42
CA HIS A 45 -11.10 12.02 -13.05
C HIS A 45 -11.97 13.21 -12.64
N SER A 46 -11.80 13.74 -11.44
CA SER A 46 -12.61 14.84 -10.90
C SER A 46 -11.87 16.17 -10.97
N ARG A 47 -10.54 16.19 -10.76
CA ARG A 47 -9.74 17.43 -10.77
C ARG A 47 -9.04 17.71 -12.11
N THR A 48 -8.87 16.74 -13.01
CA THR A 48 -8.16 17.01 -14.28
C THR A 48 -9.04 17.70 -15.30
N VAL A 49 -8.62 18.88 -15.73
CA VAL A 49 -9.25 19.64 -16.83
C VAL A 49 -8.19 19.83 -17.92
N LYS A 50 -8.47 19.34 -19.13
CA LYS A 50 -7.57 19.44 -20.30
C LYS A 50 -6.14 18.92 -20.03
N GLY A 51 -6.02 17.81 -19.28
CA GLY A 51 -4.72 17.18 -19.00
C GLY A 51 -3.89 17.84 -17.90
N LYS A 52 -4.43 18.85 -17.20
CA LYS A 52 -3.80 19.43 -15.99
C LYS A 52 -4.72 19.28 -14.79
N VAL A 53 -4.15 18.93 -13.64
CA VAL A 53 -4.88 18.85 -12.37
C VAL A 53 -5.20 20.28 -11.91
N ASP A 54 -6.48 20.56 -11.73
CA ASP A 54 -6.97 21.84 -11.24
C ASP A 54 -7.25 21.77 -9.73
N TYR A 55 -6.28 22.21 -8.93
CA TYR A 55 -6.40 22.31 -7.48
C TYR A 55 -7.20 23.53 -7.01
N SER A 56 -7.64 24.41 -7.93
CA SER A 56 -8.47 25.58 -7.57
C SER A 56 -9.93 25.21 -7.30
N LYS A 57 -10.36 24.00 -7.71
CA LYS A 57 -11.68 23.45 -7.37
C LYS A 57 -11.71 22.99 -5.92
N GLY A 58 -12.53 23.65 -5.11
CA GLY A 58 -12.87 23.17 -3.77
C GLY A 58 -13.64 21.84 -3.81
N ASN A 59 -13.59 21.09 -2.70
CA ASN A 59 -14.19 19.75 -2.61
C ASN A 59 -15.71 19.77 -2.88
N ASP A 60 -16.44 20.76 -2.37
CA ASP A 60 -17.90 20.89 -2.57
C ASP A 60 -18.29 20.92 -4.06
N LYS A 61 -17.48 21.63 -4.88
CA LYS A 61 -17.71 21.70 -6.34
C LYS A 61 -17.41 20.38 -7.02
N LEU A 62 -16.35 19.69 -6.59
CA LEU A 62 -15.99 18.38 -7.13
C LEU A 62 -17.07 17.34 -6.82
N GLU A 63 -17.58 17.34 -5.59
CA GLU A 63 -18.65 16.45 -5.14
C GLU A 63 -19.95 16.70 -5.91
N SER A 64 -20.31 17.96 -6.13
CA SER A 64 -21.49 18.32 -6.94
C SER A 64 -21.37 17.84 -8.40
N GLU A 65 -20.21 18.04 -9.02
CA GLU A 65 -19.94 17.58 -10.40
C GLU A 65 -19.92 16.04 -10.51
N ASP A 66 -19.39 15.37 -9.50
CA ASP A 66 -19.34 13.91 -9.42
C ASP A 66 -20.73 13.31 -9.20
N GLU A 67 -21.56 13.95 -8.37
CA GLU A 67 -22.95 13.53 -8.13
C GLU A 67 -23.80 13.67 -9.39
N GLU A 68 -23.70 14.79 -10.11
CA GLU A 68 -24.41 15.01 -11.37
C GLU A 68 -24.04 13.93 -12.40
N LYS A 69 -22.75 13.65 -12.54
CA LYS A 69 -22.27 12.62 -13.47
C LYS A 69 -22.66 11.22 -13.03
N TYR A 70 -22.56 10.90 -11.74
CA TYR A 70 -23.04 9.64 -11.19
C TYR A 70 -24.53 9.45 -11.51
N ASN A 71 -25.35 10.48 -11.33
CA ASN A 71 -26.78 10.45 -11.62
C ASN A 71 -27.09 10.13 -13.09
N ASN A 72 -26.23 10.58 -14.02
CA ASN A 72 -26.38 10.34 -15.45
C ASN A 72 -25.89 8.96 -15.94
N ILE A 73 -25.23 8.15 -15.11
CA ILE A 73 -24.79 6.79 -15.48
C ILE A 73 -26.02 5.89 -15.63
N LYS A 74 -26.22 5.28 -16.80
CA LYS A 74 -27.41 4.43 -17.08
C LYS A 74 -27.29 3.01 -16.51
N ASN A 75 -26.09 2.42 -16.50
CA ASN A 75 -25.87 1.00 -16.22
C ASN A 75 -25.28 0.74 -14.82
N LYS A 76 -25.63 1.57 -13.82
CA LYS A 76 -25.03 1.53 -12.46
C LYS A 76 -25.04 0.13 -11.85
N GLY A 77 -26.21 -0.52 -11.82
CA GLY A 77 -26.35 -1.85 -11.24
C GLY A 77 -25.51 -2.94 -11.93
N ARG A 78 -25.27 -2.83 -13.24
CA ARG A 78 -24.40 -3.77 -13.96
C ARG A 78 -22.93 -3.52 -13.63
N ILE A 79 -22.52 -2.25 -13.60
CA ILE A 79 -21.17 -1.85 -13.17
C ILE A 79 -20.94 -2.30 -11.72
N GLU A 80 -21.95 -2.20 -10.86
CA GLU A 80 -21.91 -2.69 -9.47
C GLU A 80 -21.69 -4.20 -9.40
N GLN A 81 -22.45 -4.99 -10.16
CA GLN A 81 -22.25 -6.43 -10.23
C GLN A 81 -20.83 -6.79 -10.71
N LEU A 82 -20.33 -6.08 -11.72
CA LEU A 82 -19.00 -6.33 -12.27
C LEU A 82 -17.90 -6.00 -11.24
N LEU A 83 -17.93 -4.85 -10.53
CA LEU A 83 -16.86 -4.62 -9.54
C LEU A 83 -16.96 -5.53 -8.30
N SER A 84 -18.15 -6.06 -7.97
CA SER A 84 -18.30 -6.97 -6.83
C SER A 84 -17.83 -8.41 -7.11
N LYS A 85 -17.58 -8.75 -8.38
CA LYS A 85 -17.23 -10.12 -8.81
C LYS A 85 -15.72 -10.29 -8.91
N GLN A 86 -15.14 -11.14 -8.06
CA GLN A 86 -13.70 -11.46 -8.11
C GLN A 86 -13.34 -12.25 -9.37
N ASN A 87 -14.09 -13.30 -9.69
CA ASN A 87 -13.88 -14.16 -10.86
C ASN A 87 -14.81 -13.75 -12.02
N LYS A 88 -14.33 -12.87 -12.91
CA LYS A 88 -15.05 -12.45 -14.12
C LYS A 88 -14.82 -13.43 -15.25
N THR A 89 -15.87 -13.76 -16.00
CA THR A 89 -15.73 -14.48 -17.27
C THR A 89 -15.00 -13.59 -18.30
N PRO A 90 -14.41 -14.15 -19.37
CA PRO A 90 -13.74 -13.36 -20.40
C PRO A 90 -14.65 -12.29 -21.02
N ALA A 91 -15.94 -12.58 -21.20
CA ALA A 91 -16.93 -11.64 -21.70
C ALA A 91 -17.22 -10.51 -20.70
N GLU A 92 -17.38 -10.84 -19.41
CA GLU A 92 -17.55 -9.83 -18.35
C GLU A 92 -16.31 -8.97 -18.15
N LYS A 93 -15.11 -9.53 -18.39
CA LYS A 93 -13.86 -8.77 -18.35
C LYS A 93 -13.78 -7.77 -19.50
N ALA A 94 -14.10 -8.20 -20.73
CA ALA A 94 -14.17 -7.30 -21.88
C ALA A 94 -15.23 -6.20 -21.70
N GLU A 95 -16.41 -6.55 -21.14
CA GLU A 95 -17.45 -5.58 -20.77
C GLU A 95 -16.95 -4.60 -19.71
N PHE A 96 -16.26 -5.11 -18.68
CA PHE A 96 -15.67 -4.29 -17.63
C PHE A 96 -14.61 -3.33 -18.17
N ASP A 97 -13.73 -3.80 -19.04
CA ASP A 97 -12.65 -3.01 -19.63
C ASP A 97 -13.19 -1.91 -20.56
N ALA A 98 -14.34 -2.15 -21.22
CA ALA A 98 -14.99 -1.19 -22.11
C ALA A 98 -15.72 -0.03 -21.38
N ILE A 99 -16.06 -0.18 -20.10
CA ILE A 99 -16.70 0.89 -19.32
C ILE A 99 -15.67 2.02 -19.09
N PRO A 100 -16.06 3.31 -19.19
CA PRO A 100 -15.16 4.41 -18.85
C PRO A 100 -14.65 4.29 -17.40
N GLU A 101 -13.33 4.43 -17.19
CA GLU A 101 -12.72 4.37 -15.84
C GLU A 101 -13.40 5.34 -14.84
N ARG A 102 -13.79 6.52 -15.32
CA ARG A 102 -14.51 7.50 -14.51
C ARG A 102 -15.88 7.00 -14.03
N ASP A 103 -16.59 6.23 -14.85
CA ASP A 103 -17.89 5.68 -14.49
C ASP A 103 -17.72 4.50 -13.51
N LYS A 104 -16.67 3.68 -13.69
CA LYS A 104 -16.29 2.64 -12.73
C LYS A 104 -15.99 3.26 -11.37
N TYR A 105 -15.19 4.33 -11.36
CA TYR A 105 -14.83 5.10 -10.17
C TYR A 105 -16.06 5.67 -9.48
N LEU A 106 -16.94 6.39 -10.20
CA LEU A 106 -18.14 6.98 -9.62
C LEU A 106 -19.10 5.92 -9.08
N VAL A 107 -19.32 4.83 -9.81
CA VAL A 107 -20.15 3.74 -9.29
C VAL A 107 -19.50 3.12 -8.05
N ALA A 108 -18.19 2.93 -8.03
CA ALA A 108 -17.49 2.43 -6.86
C ALA A 108 -17.58 3.39 -5.65
N SER A 109 -17.51 4.70 -5.89
CA SER A 109 -17.56 5.74 -4.85
C SER A 109 -18.96 5.94 -4.26
N TYR A 110 -20.01 5.76 -5.04
CA TYR A 110 -21.40 5.92 -4.60
C TYR A 110 -22.09 4.59 -4.25
N ARG A 111 -21.36 3.48 -4.21
CA ARG A 111 -21.88 2.18 -3.75
C ARG A 111 -22.48 2.33 -2.36
N VAL A 112 -23.79 2.17 -2.28
CA VAL A 112 -24.51 1.99 -1.02
C VAL A 112 -24.54 0.49 -0.73
N PRO A 113 -24.03 0.03 0.42
CA PRO A 113 -24.13 -1.37 0.77
C PRO A 113 -25.60 -1.77 0.95
N LEU A 114 -26.01 -2.83 0.26
CA LEU A 114 -27.29 -3.50 0.45
C LEU A 114 -27.18 -4.40 1.69
N ASN A 115 -27.10 -3.79 2.87
CA ASN A 115 -27.11 -4.51 4.15
C ASN A 115 -28.50 -4.37 4.78
N GLU A 116 -29.12 -5.50 5.12
CA GLU A 116 -30.41 -5.62 5.83
C GLU A 116 -30.41 -4.92 7.21
N PHE A 117 -29.25 -4.47 7.70
CA PHE A 117 -29.06 -3.87 9.03
C PHE A 117 -28.60 -2.41 9.05
N GLY A 118 -28.54 -1.70 7.91
CA GLY A 118 -28.47 -0.24 7.89
C GLY A 118 -27.28 0.42 8.63
N LEU A 119 -26.18 -0.30 8.87
CA LEU A 119 -25.02 0.20 9.62
C LEU A 119 -24.03 1.04 8.79
N ASP A 120 -24.21 1.12 7.46
CA ASP A 120 -23.41 1.98 6.57
C ASP A 120 -24.26 3.10 5.93
N ARG A 121 -25.27 3.59 6.67
CA ARG A 121 -26.08 4.75 6.26
C ARG A 121 -25.33 6.10 6.33
N MET A 122 -24.04 6.09 6.63
CA MET A 122 -23.22 7.31 6.65
C MET A 122 -22.33 7.32 5.41
N GLY A 123 -22.92 7.75 4.30
CA GLY A 123 -22.17 8.21 3.14
C GLY A 123 -21.25 9.34 3.60
N THR A 124 -19.95 9.05 3.61
CA THR A 124 -18.77 9.95 3.69
C THR A 124 -17.50 9.18 4.10
N ASP A 125 -17.62 7.94 4.63
CA ASP A 125 -16.48 7.16 5.16
C ASP A 125 -15.89 6.09 4.21
N ASN A 126 -16.06 6.23 2.88
CA ASN A 126 -15.42 5.32 1.92
C ASN A 126 -14.11 5.89 1.32
N SER A 127 -13.22 5.00 0.88
CA SER A 127 -11.91 5.33 0.27
C SER A 127 -11.95 6.26 -0.95
N TYR A 128 -13.13 6.49 -1.51
CA TYR A 128 -13.32 7.28 -2.71
C TYR A 128 -13.65 8.75 -2.41
N SER A 129 -14.22 9.04 -1.24
CA SER A 129 -14.66 10.40 -0.86
C SER A 129 -13.57 11.20 -0.15
N ASN A 130 -12.50 10.55 0.31
CA ASN A 130 -11.43 11.16 1.09
C ASN A 130 -10.30 11.73 0.20
N ASP A 131 -9.74 12.87 0.61
CA ASP A 131 -8.53 13.44 -0.03
C ASP A 131 -7.26 12.73 0.49
N TYR A 132 -6.11 13.02 -0.11
CA TYR A 132 -4.85 12.41 0.32
C TYR A 132 -4.56 12.74 1.78
N THR A 133 -4.25 11.70 2.57
CA THR A 133 -3.74 11.90 3.92
C THR A 133 -2.38 12.60 3.86
N ASN A 134 -1.98 13.24 4.96
CA ASN A 134 -0.66 13.87 5.02
C ASN A 134 0.46 12.84 4.78
N VAL A 135 0.28 11.59 5.17
CA VAL A 135 1.25 10.51 4.91
C VAL A 135 1.31 10.16 3.43
N ALA A 136 0.17 10.10 2.72
CA ALA A 136 0.15 9.92 1.28
C ALA A 136 0.80 11.11 0.54
N ARG A 137 0.57 12.34 1.02
CA ARG A 137 1.22 13.55 0.46
C ARG A 137 2.73 13.56 0.69
N MET A 138 3.18 13.14 1.88
CA MET A 138 4.62 13.00 2.15
C MET A 138 5.26 11.97 1.22
N TRP A 139 4.62 10.81 1.05
CA TRP A 139 5.07 9.77 0.13
C TRP A 139 5.18 10.29 -1.32
N GLN A 140 4.23 11.10 -1.78
CA GLN A 140 4.25 11.70 -3.13
C GLN A 140 5.44 12.66 -3.34
N CYS A 141 5.93 13.29 -2.28
CA CYS A 141 7.08 14.19 -2.34
C CYS A 141 8.43 13.45 -2.25
N CYS A 142 8.43 12.12 -2.13
CA CYS A 142 9.61 11.29 -2.03
C CYS A 142 9.90 10.52 -3.32
N GLU A 143 11.14 10.05 -3.47
CA GLU A 143 11.54 9.19 -4.58
C GLU A 143 10.90 7.80 -4.44
N GLN A 144 9.93 7.49 -5.29
CA GLN A 144 9.04 6.33 -5.10
C GLN A 144 9.73 5.02 -5.41
N GLU A 145 10.53 4.99 -6.49
CA GLU A 145 11.19 3.75 -6.93
C GLU A 145 12.26 3.31 -5.94
N VAL A 146 13.06 4.27 -5.43
CA VAL A 146 14.24 3.97 -4.62
C VAL A 146 13.95 4.01 -3.12
N TYR A 147 13.26 5.05 -2.63
CA TYR A 147 13.14 5.30 -1.18
C TYR A 147 11.79 4.89 -0.61
N ALA A 148 10.69 5.28 -1.25
CA ALA A 148 9.38 5.25 -0.60
C ALA A 148 8.65 3.89 -0.72
N ILE A 149 8.01 3.47 0.36
CA ILE A 149 7.13 2.30 0.46
C ILE A 149 5.81 2.78 1.06
N TYR A 150 4.70 2.56 0.37
CA TYR A 150 3.38 2.98 0.86
C TYR A 150 2.57 1.77 1.32
N VAL A 151 2.15 1.82 2.59
CA VAL A 151 1.30 0.81 3.20
C VAL A 151 -0.12 1.39 3.29
N PRO A 152 -1.09 0.85 2.55
CA PRO A 152 -2.44 1.39 2.51
C PRO A 152 -3.19 1.22 3.84
N GLY A 153 -4.27 2.00 3.96
CA GLY A 153 -5.17 2.03 5.09
C GLY A 153 -5.74 0.68 5.53
N MET A 154 -6.19 0.61 6.79
CA MET A 154 -6.92 -0.57 7.29
C MET A 154 -8.30 -0.61 6.65
N GLY A 155 -8.71 -1.78 6.13
CA GLY A 155 -9.98 -1.91 5.40
C GLY A 155 -9.94 -1.32 4.00
N THR A 156 -8.80 -1.43 3.31
CA THR A 156 -8.68 -1.16 1.87
C THR A 156 -7.75 -2.17 1.24
N ASP A 157 -8.27 -3.12 0.46
CA ASP A 157 -7.45 -3.99 -0.38
C ASP A 157 -7.70 -3.66 -1.86
N ASN A 158 -6.64 -3.68 -2.65
CA ASN A 158 -6.59 -3.29 -4.08
C ASN A 158 -7.91 -3.53 -4.84
N LEU A 159 -8.71 -2.47 -4.98
CA LEU A 159 -9.93 -2.40 -5.79
C LEU A 159 -10.98 -3.50 -5.51
N MET A 160 -10.83 -4.28 -4.44
CA MET A 160 -11.69 -5.41 -4.10
C MET A 160 -12.21 -5.27 -2.68
N ARG A 161 -13.46 -5.70 -2.52
CA ARG A 161 -14.28 -5.65 -1.29
C ARG A 161 -13.45 -5.69 -0.01
N ASP A 162 -13.62 -4.66 0.80
CA ASP A 162 -13.12 -4.60 2.16
C ASP A 162 -13.72 -5.76 2.97
N SER A 163 -12.86 -6.54 3.63
CA SER A 163 -13.31 -7.47 4.66
C SER A 163 -13.74 -6.64 5.87
N GLN A 164 -15.05 -6.39 6.00
CA GLN A 164 -15.64 -5.62 7.10
C GLN A 164 -15.49 -6.31 8.46
N ASP A 165 -15.29 -7.63 8.49
CA ASP A 165 -15.19 -8.38 9.74
C ASP A 165 -13.96 -7.99 10.58
N GLY A 166 -12.87 -7.55 9.95
CA GLY A 166 -11.66 -7.10 10.64
C GLY A 166 -11.60 -5.62 10.97
N PHE A 167 -12.56 -4.81 10.51
CA PHE A 167 -12.56 -3.35 10.70
C PHE A 167 -13.08 -2.93 12.08
N ALA A 168 -14.12 -3.61 12.59
CA ALA A 168 -14.77 -3.26 13.86
C ALA A 168 -14.00 -3.75 15.10
N PHE A 169 -13.20 -4.82 14.99
CA PHE A 169 -12.53 -5.46 16.13
C PHE A 169 -11.01 -5.30 16.16
N GLY A 170 -10.39 -4.75 15.10
CA GLY A 170 -8.93 -4.64 14.99
C GLY A 170 -8.21 -5.99 14.88
N SER A 171 -8.96 -7.08 14.69
CA SER A 171 -8.50 -8.46 14.47
C SER A 171 -8.69 -8.90 13.01
N GLY A 172 -8.11 -10.03 12.61
CA GLY A 172 -8.22 -10.56 11.25
C GLY A 172 -7.25 -9.96 10.21
N GLN A 173 -7.53 -10.22 8.92
CA GLN A 173 -6.67 -9.90 7.76
C GLN A 173 -6.41 -8.39 7.55
N THR A 174 -7.20 -7.52 8.17
CA THR A 174 -7.09 -6.05 8.08
C THR A 174 -6.57 -5.40 9.37
N GLY A 175 -6.22 -6.18 10.39
CA GLY A 175 -5.76 -5.69 11.70
C GLY A 175 -4.34 -5.10 11.69
N ILE A 176 -3.95 -4.46 12.80
CA ILE A 176 -2.65 -3.76 12.93
C ILE A 176 -1.49 -4.69 12.58
N ARG A 177 -1.49 -5.92 13.10
CA ARG A 177 -0.42 -6.90 12.84
C ARG A 177 -0.37 -7.41 11.40
N ALA A 178 -1.51 -7.52 10.72
CA ALA A 178 -1.52 -7.90 9.30
C ALA A 178 -0.88 -6.80 8.45
N ARG A 179 -1.18 -5.52 8.76
CA ARG A 179 -0.52 -4.38 8.10
C ARG A 179 0.96 -4.26 8.43
N VAL A 180 1.38 -4.57 9.66
CA VAL A 180 2.81 -4.68 10.00
C VAL A 180 3.49 -5.76 9.16
N ARG A 181 2.90 -6.96 9.05
CA ARG A 181 3.44 -8.03 8.20
C ARG A 181 3.57 -7.60 6.74
N ASN A 182 2.53 -6.98 6.19
CA ASN A 182 2.58 -6.44 4.83
C ASN A 182 3.69 -5.38 4.65
N ALA A 183 3.89 -4.51 5.64
CA ALA A 183 4.99 -3.55 5.60
C ALA A 183 6.36 -4.25 5.58
N CYS A 184 6.55 -5.28 6.41
CA CYS A 184 7.78 -6.09 6.43
C CYS A 184 8.02 -6.82 5.11
N GLU A 185 6.97 -7.40 4.51
CA GLU A 185 7.05 -8.05 3.19
C GLU A 185 7.48 -7.06 2.11
N GLN A 186 6.86 -5.88 2.05
CA GLN A 186 7.24 -4.85 1.08
C GLN A 186 8.68 -4.35 1.26
N VAL A 187 9.14 -4.20 2.51
CA VAL A 187 10.54 -3.85 2.81
C VAL A 187 11.46 -4.98 2.32
N ALA A 188 11.15 -6.24 2.63
CA ALA A 188 11.96 -7.39 2.22
C ALA A 188 12.05 -7.51 0.68
N ASP A 189 10.93 -7.34 -0.03
CA ASP A 189 10.89 -7.35 -1.49
C ASP A 189 11.77 -6.23 -2.08
N LYS A 190 11.76 -5.04 -1.47
CA LYS A 190 12.59 -3.92 -1.93
C LYS A 190 14.07 -4.16 -1.66
N VAL A 191 14.42 -4.70 -0.49
CA VAL A 191 15.79 -5.14 -0.17
C VAL A 191 16.28 -6.18 -1.18
N ALA A 192 15.47 -7.19 -1.47
CA ALA A 192 15.82 -8.24 -2.44
C ALA A 192 16.09 -7.66 -3.83
N LYS A 193 15.24 -6.74 -4.30
CA LYS A 193 15.44 -6.05 -5.58
C LYS A 193 16.71 -5.22 -5.63
N GLU A 194 17.07 -4.52 -4.56
CA GLU A 194 18.32 -3.76 -4.53
C GLU A 194 19.56 -4.68 -4.48
N LEU A 195 19.45 -5.84 -3.81
CA LEU A 195 20.50 -6.86 -3.81
C LEU A 195 20.73 -7.47 -5.19
N GLU A 196 19.67 -7.69 -5.98
CA GLU A 196 19.77 -8.21 -7.35
C GLU A 196 20.52 -7.28 -8.31
N LYS A 197 20.59 -5.97 -8.01
CA LYS A 197 21.38 -5.00 -8.78
C LYS A 197 22.87 -5.01 -8.42
N GLY A 198 23.21 -5.59 -7.27
CA GLY A 198 24.59 -5.69 -6.77
C GLY A 198 25.42 -6.72 -7.53
N ASN A 199 26.73 -6.65 -7.37
CA ASN A 199 27.66 -7.68 -7.83
C ASN A 199 27.82 -8.79 -6.77
N GLU A 200 28.50 -9.89 -7.10
CA GLU A 200 28.75 -11.01 -6.16
C GLU A 200 29.54 -10.62 -4.89
N ASN A 201 30.17 -9.43 -4.89
CA ASN A 201 30.95 -8.90 -3.77
C ASN A 201 30.18 -7.90 -2.90
N THR A 202 28.94 -7.59 -3.27
CA THR A 202 28.10 -6.63 -2.54
C THR A 202 27.58 -7.29 -1.26
N VAL A 203 27.75 -6.63 -0.12
CA VAL A 203 27.25 -7.11 1.17
C VAL A 203 26.33 -6.08 1.78
N LEU A 204 25.10 -6.48 2.11
CA LEU A 204 24.18 -5.64 2.87
C LEU A 204 24.68 -5.48 4.30
N THR A 205 25.10 -4.27 4.65
CA THR A 205 25.66 -3.95 5.97
C THR A 205 24.66 -3.20 6.84
N GLN A 206 23.77 -2.39 6.24
CA GLN A 206 22.84 -1.54 6.98
C GLN A 206 21.52 -1.35 6.23
N ILE A 207 20.42 -1.44 6.98
CA ILE A 207 19.09 -0.99 6.56
C ILE A 207 18.64 0.10 7.52
N THR A 208 18.26 1.25 6.99
CA THR A 208 17.64 2.36 7.75
C THR A 208 16.19 2.52 7.31
N LEU A 209 15.27 2.52 8.28
CA LEU A 209 13.84 2.66 8.03
C LEU A 209 13.31 3.96 8.65
N ASP A 210 12.84 4.86 7.81
CA ASP A 210 12.10 6.07 8.22
C ASP A 210 10.61 5.76 8.22
N ILE A 211 10.00 5.60 9.39
CA ILE A 211 8.61 5.12 9.51
C ILE A 211 7.66 6.28 9.84
N PHE A 212 6.68 6.50 8.98
CA PHE A 212 5.65 7.52 9.10
C PHE A 212 4.27 6.87 9.21
N GLY A 213 3.40 7.39 10.08
CA GLY A 213 2.05 6.85 10.25
C GLY A 213 1.03 7.91 10.65
N PHE A 214 -0.21 7.77 10.16
CA PHE A 214 -1.32 8.68 10.47
C PHE A 214 -2.52 7.93 11.05
N SER A 215 -3.18 8.49 12.08
CA SER A 215 -4.33 7.86 12.75
C SER A 215 -4.03 6.41 13.18
N ARG A 216 -4.82 5.42 12.75
CA ARG A 216 -4.52 3.98 12.99
C ARG A 216 -3.17 3.53 12.41
N GLY A 217 -2.72 4.15 11.33
CA GLY A 217 -1.41 3.92 10.73
C GLY A 217 -0.27 4.34 11.64
N ALA A 218 -0.49 5.29 12.57
CA ALA A 218 0.48 5.61 13.61
C ALA A 218 0.62 4.48 14.64
N ALA A 219 -0.47 3.78 14.98
CA ALA A 219 -0.42 2.58 15.82
C ALA A 219 0.32 1.44 15.12
N THR A 220 0.06 1.24 13.83
CA THR A 220 0.81 0.29 12.99
C THR A 220 2.29 0.66 12.89
N ALA A 221 2.64 1.93 12.70
CA ALA A 221 4.03 2.41 12.66
C ALA A 221 4.77 2.10 13.96
N ARG A 222 4.14 2.37 15.12
CA ARG A 222 4.73 2.05 16.44
C ARG A 222 4.92 0.55 16.62
N ASN A 223 3.95 -0.25 16.19
CA ASN A 223 4.07 -1.69 16.26
C ASN A 223 5.16 -2.21 15.31
N LEU A 224 5.27 -1.66 14.10
CA LEU A 224 6.35 -1.98 13.17
C LEU A 224 7.73 -1.69 13.79
N VAL A 225 7.91 -0.51 14.38
CA VAL A 225 9.15 -0.15 15.10
C VAL A 225 9.44 -1.15 16.22
N TYR A 226 8.42 -1.59 16.96
CA TYR A 226 8.57 -2.61 17.99
C TYR A 226 9.05 -3.93 17.39
N GLU A 227 8.37 -4.46 16.38
CA GLU A 227 8.68 -5.74 15.74
C GLU A 227 10.08 -5.76 15.09
N VAL A 228 10.49 -4.69 14.39
CA VAL A 228 11.83 -4.63 13.75
C VAL A 228 12.98 -4.50 14.75
N ASN A 229 12.71 -4.03 15.98
CA ASN A 229 13.68 -3.92 17.05
C ASN A 229 13.66 -5.14 18.01
N HIS A 230 12.91 -6.21 17.71
CA HIS A 230 13.02 -7.43 18.50
C HIS A 230 14.38 -8.07 18.28
N ASP A 231 15.26 -7.90 19.27
CA ASP A 231 16.48 -8.67 19.36
C ASP A 231 16.12 -10.16 19.49
N TYR A 232 16.74 -11.03 18.68
CA TYR A 232 16.50 -12.48 18.71
C TYR A 232 16.74 -13.08 20.11
N GLY A 233 17.55 -12.41 20.95
CA GLY A 233 17.74 -12.74 22.36
C GLY A 233 16.50 -12.49 23.24
N TYR A 234 15.71 -11.46 22.95
CA TYR A 234 14.48 -11.09 23.67
C TYR A 234 13.27 -11.92 23.19
N ALA A 235 13.27 -12.36 21.93
CA ALA A 235 12.23 -13.23 21.36
C ALA A 235 12.10 -14.57 22.10
N LYS A 236 13.20 -15.11 22.67
CA LYS A 236 13.14 -16.30 23.55
C LYS A 236 12.57 -16.02 24.94
N ALA A 237 12.68 -14.78 25.44
CA ALA A 237 12.17 -14.39 26.75
C ALA A 237 10.67 -14.06 26.72
N VAL A 238 10.13 -13.68 25.55
CA VAL A 238 8.71 -13.36 25.34
C VAL A 238 8.04 -14.52 24.58
N GLN A 239 8.12 -15.74 25.09
CA GLN A 239 7.24 -16.84 24.67
C GLN A 239 5.82 -16.66 25.25
N LYS A 240 5.21 -15.51 25.01
CA LYS A 240 3.76 -15.36 25.13
C LYS A 240 3.23 -15.33 23.72
N GLU A 241 2.63 -16.44 23.29
CA GLU A 241 1.74 -16.41 22.14
C GLU A 241 0.66 -15.37 22.42
N ILE A 242 0.80 -14.21 21.78
CA ILE A 242 -0.27 -13.22 21.75
C ILE A 242 -1.22 -13.75 20.70
N PRO A 243 -2.45 -14.18 21.08
CA PRO A 243 -3.40 -14.72 20.13
C PRO A 243 -3.57 -13.73 18.99
N ASN A 244 -3.52 -14.21 17.75
CA ASN A 244 -4.13 -13.47 16.66
C ASN A 244 -5.56 -13.22 17.11
N GLY A 245 -5.95 -11.95 17.26
CA GLY A 245 -7.31 -11.60 17.68
C GLY A 245 -8.32 -12.41 16.85
N VAL A 246 -9.41 -12.81 17.51
CA VAL A 246 -10.39 -13.79 17.01
C VAL A 246 -10.71 -13.55 15.53
N GLU A 247 -10.60 -14.62 14.73
CA GLU A 247 -11.04 -14.70 13.33
C GLU A 247 -12.55 -14.49 13.18
#